data_AF-A0A0C2RVU9-F1
#
_entry.id   AF-A0A0C2RVU9-F1
#
_cell.length_a   1.000
_cell.length_b   1.000
_cell.length_c   1.000
_cell.angle_alpha   90.00
_cell.angle_beta   90.00
_cell.angle_gamma   90.00
#
_symmetry.space_group_name_H-M   'P 1'
#
loop_
_entity.id
_entity.type
_entity.pdbx_description
1 polymer ?
#
loop_
_entity_poly.entity_id
_entity_poly.type
_entity_poly.pdbx_seq_one_letter_code
_entity_poly.pdbx_strand_id
1 'polypeptide(L)'
;MRAANQQDLVYKRGQAVTKASVTIIFVAQRVPPVNHADKSRSRGRYIAIQNVSKYLLNGNKDQQGLIQTLFQSVQLSINNPILLDYARTDHEGKHSRFIILLIFNMRPQEVLALVEEATGTRMFEGRKDKAKKNMSKKEIRVQEITSILEEEITPKLNNFANHTSNTQSRALN
;
A
#
# COMPACT_ATOMS: atom_id res chain seq x y z
N MET A 1 -27.01 -6.91 7.99
CA MET A 1 -27.17 -5.67 7.20
C MET A 1 -25.86 -4.90 7.24
N ARG A 2 -25.25 -4.56 6.10
CA ARG A 2 -24.05 -3.69 6.04
C ARG A 2 -24.52 -2.22 5.97
N ALA A 3 -23.79 -1.30 6.60
CA ALA A 3 -24.12 0.12 6.55
C ALA A 3 -23.99 0.66 5.12
N ALA A 4 -24.99 1.40 4.64
CA ALA A 4 -24.98 1.99 3.30
C ALA A 4 -24.20 3.32 3.28
N ASN A 5 -24.22 4.06 4.39
CA ASN A 5 -23.53 5.33 4.52
C ASN A 5 -22.72 5.40 5.82
N GLN A 6 -21.64 6.19 5.84
CA GLN A 6 -20.82 6.41 7.04
C GLN A 6 -21.64 7.01 8.19
N GLN A 7 -22.69 7.78 7.89
CA GLN A 7 -23.60 8.32 8.90
C GLN A 7 -24.40 7.24 9.63
N ASP A 8 -24.68 6.09 8.99
CA ASP A 8 -25.37 4.98 9.64
C ASP A 8 -24.49 4.31 10.71
N LEU A 9 -23.18 4.54 10.68
CA LEU A 9 -22.24 4.10 11.72
C LEU A 9 -22.26 4.99 12.96
N VAL A 10 -22.96 6.14 12.91
CA VAL A 10 -23.08 7.08 14.02
C VAL A 10 -24.46 6.92 14.65
N TYR A 11 -24.52 6.91 15.99
CA TYR A 11 -25.77 6.73 16.74
C TYR A 11 -26.86 7.71 16.26
N LYS A 12 -28.05 7.16 15.96
CA LYS A 12 -29.19 7.91 15.38
C LYS A 12 -28.81 8.76 14.15
N ARG A 13 -27.95 8.23 13.27
CA ARG A 13 -27.50 8.91 12.03
C ARG A 13 -26.88 10.29 12.24
N GLY A 14 -26.33 10.57 13.42
CA GLY A 14 -25.75 11.89 13.69
C GLY A 14 -26.69 12.95 14.25
N GLN A 15 -27.99 12.66 14.45
CA GLN A 15 -28.97 13.66 14.91
C GLN A 15 -28.80 14.03 16.39
N ALA A 16 -28.46 13.05 17.24
CA ALA A 16 -28.23 13.27 18.67
C ALA A 16 -26.74 13.25 19.04
N VAL A 17 -25.99 12.32 18.44
CA VAL A 17 -24.54 12.18 18.65
C VAL A 17 -23.84 12.43 17.33
N THR A 18 -23.05 13.49 17.22
CA THR A 18 -22.44 13.92 15.94
C THR A 18 -21.08 13.29 15.65
N LYS A 19 -20.50 12.59 16.64
CA LYS A 19 -19.16 12.01 16.58
C LYS A 19 -19.17 10.57 17.08
N ALA A 20 -18.71 9.66 16.22
CA ALA A 20 -18.35 8.31 16.61
C ALA A 20 -16.83 8.16 16.54
N SER A 21 -16.24 7.46 17.51
CA SER A 21 -14.82 7.12 17.44
C SER A 21 -14.55 5.71 17.93
N VAL A 22 -13.80 4.97 17.13
CA VAL A 22 -13.33 3.62 17.45
C VAL A 22 -11.83 3.71 17.68
N THR A 23 -11.36 3.22 18.82
CA THR A 23 -9.93 3.15 19.13
C THR A 23 -9.55 1.68 19.29
N ILE A 24 -8.60 1.24 18.48
CA ILE A 24 -8.01 -0.09 18.56
C ILE A 24 -6.61 0.07 19.13
N ILE A 25 -6.32 -0.70 20.16
CA ILE A 25 -5.02 -0.71 20.83
C ILE A 25 -4.34 -2.02 20.46
N PHE A 26 -3.29 -1.94 19.66
CA PHE A 26 -2.43 -3.07 19.35
C PHE A 26 -1.36 -3.15 20.42
N VAL A 27 -1.31 -4.29 21.09
CA VAL A 27 -0.22 -4.63 22.01
C VAL A 27 0.62 -5.69 21.33
N ALA A 28 1.86 -5.34 21.01
CA ALA A 28 2.78 -6.29 20.40
C ALA A 28 3.57 -6.99 21.50
N GLN A 29 3.41 -8.32 21.63
CA GLN A 29 4.23 -9.14 22.54
C GLN A 29 5.68 -9.31 22.03
N ARG A 30 5.92 -9.01 20.76
CA ARG A 30 7.24 -9.01 20.11
C ARG A 30 7.47 -7.68 19.41
N VAL A 31 8.73 -7.34 19.12
CA VAL A 31 9.10 -6.09 18.45
C VAL A 31 8.36 -5.98 17.10
N PRO A 32 7.58 -4.92 16.86
CA PRO A 32 6.87 -4.75 15.59
C PRO A 32 7.87 -4.60 14.43
N PRO A 33 7.58 -5.18 13.25
CA PRO A 33 8.46 -5.07 12.11
C PRO A 33 8.35 -3.68 11.50
N VAL A 34 9.47 -2.95 11.54
CA VAL A 34 9.78 -1.71 10.80
C VAL A 34 9.02 -0.43 11.24
N ASN A 35 9.82 0.55 11.67
CA ASN A 35 9.58 2.00 11.69
C ASN A 35 8.41 2.58 12.53
N HIS A 36 8.00 1.90 13.60
CA HIS A 36 7.22 2.56 14.65
C HIS A 36 8.07 2.69 15.91
N ALA A 37 8.54 3.93 16.16
CA ALA A 37 9.49 4.26 17.22
C ALA A 37 8.94 4.02 18.64
N ASP A 38 7.61 4.03 18.81
CA ASP A 38 6.98 3.77 20.11
C ASP A 38 6.76 2.27 20.33
N LYS A 39 7.77 1.68 20.97
CA LYS A 39 7.85 0.27 21.34
C LYS A 39 6.66 -0.13 22.23
N SER A 40 6.09 -1.30 21.94
CA SER A 40 5.07 -2.08 22.68
C SER A 40 3.58 -1.82 22.42
N ARG A 41 3.15 -0.59 22.09
CA ARG A 41 1.70 -0.29 21.98
C ARG A 41 1.39 0.76 20.92
N SER A 42 0.75 0.32 19.83
CA SER A 42 0.26 1.21 18.77
C SER A 42 -1.24 1.42 18.89
N ARG A 43 -1.68 2.68 18.89
CA ARG A 43 -3.10 3.05 19.01
C ARG A 43 -3.60 3.61 17.69
N GLY A 44 -4.39 2.83 16.97
CA GLY A 44 -5.13 3.29 15.79
C GLY A 44 -6.51 3.78 16.19
N ARG A 45 -6.85 5.02 15.87
CA ARG A 45 -8.19 5.57 16.13
C ARG A 45 -8.83 6.06 14.83
N TYR A 46 -10.01 5.51 14.55
CA TYR A 46 -10.91 6.00 13.51
C TYR A 46 -11.94 6.92 14.15
N ILE A 47 -12.11 8.11 13.59
CA ILE A 47 -13.15 9.05 14.02
C ILE A 47 -14.02 9.40 12.82
N ALA A 48 -15.30 9.07 12.91
CA ALA A 48 -16.32 9.56 12.00
C ALA A 48 -16.98 10.79 12.63
N ILE A 49 -16.76 11.97 12.03
CA ILE A 49 -17.42 13.22 12.39
C ILE A 49 -18.09 13.72 11.12
N GLN A 50 -19.42 13.83 11.10
CA GLN A 50 -20.22 14.46 10.05
C GLN A 50 -19.56 14.51 8.66
N ASN A 51 -19.68 13.41 7.91
CA ASN A 51 -19.15 13.23 6.54
C ASN A 51 -17.61 13.23 6.38
N VAL A 52 -16.85 13.43 7.46
CA VAL A 52 -15.38 13.41 7.45
C VAL A 52 -14.86 12.26 8.32
N SER A 53 -14.04 11.43 7.69
CA SER A 53 -13.30 10.35 8.35
C SER A 53 -11.89 10.81 8.69
N LYS A 54 -11.49 10.71 9.96
CA LYS A 54 -10.13 11.02 10.41
C LYS A 54 -9.47 9.77 10.98
N TYR A 55 -8.24 9.57 10.53
CA TYR A 55 -7.37 8.47 10.93
C TYR A 55 -6.28 9.04 11.84
N LEU A 56 -6.16 8.49 13.04
CA LEU A 56 -5.16 8.90 14.02
C LEU A 56 -4.31 7.70 14.41
N LEU A 57 -2.99 7.85 14.39
CA LEU A 57 -2.06 6.89 14.97
C LEU A 57 -1.35 7.54 16.16
N ASN A 58 -1.42 6.93 17.33
CA ASN A 58 -0.82 7.45 18.57
C ASN A 58 -1.21 8.90 18.92
N GLY A 59 -2.33 9.40 18.39
CA GLY A 59 -2.81 10.78 18.59
C GLY A 59 -2.47 11.74 17.46
N ASN A 60 -1.57 11.37 16.54
CA ASN A 60 -1.23 12.16 15.36
C ASN A 60 -2.17 11.84 14.20
N LYS A 61 -2.50 12.85 13.39
CA LYS A 61 -3.28 12.64 12.16
C LYS A 61 -2.40 11.94 11.13
N ASP A 62 -2.88 10.81 10.64
CA ASP A 62 -2.16 10.01 9.66
C ASP A 62 -3.03 9.68 8.45
N GLN A 63 -2.36 9.32 7.36
CA GLN A 63 -3.03 8.86 6.15
C GLN A 63 -3.57 7.44 6.34
N GLN A 64 -4.69 7.14 5.67
CA GLN A 64 -5.29 5.80 5.67
C GLN A 64 -4.30 4.70 5.27
N GLY A 65 -3.38 4.99 4.32
CA GLY A 65 -2.38 4.02 3.86
C GLY A 65 -1.37 3.60 4.93
N LEU A 66 -1.01 4.51 5.83
CA LEU A 66 -0.13 4.18 6.97
C LEU A 66 -0.84 3.27 7.97
N ILE A 67 -2.11 3.55 8.25
CA ILE A 67 -2.93 2.69 9.12
C ILE A 67 -3.13 1.31 8.49
N GLN A 68 -3.36 1.22 7.18
CA GLN A 68 -3.42 -0.07 6.48
C GLN A 68 -2.11 -0.86 6.62
N THR A 69 -0.97 -0.18 6.49
CA THR A 69 0.36 -0.80 6.67
C THR A 69 0.53 -1.31 8.11
N LEU A 70 0.02 -0.58 9.10
CA LEU A 70 0.02 -1.03 10.49
C LEU A 70 -0.84 -2.29 10.69
N PHE A 71 -2.06 -2.34 10.16
CA PHE A 71 -2.88 -3.55 10.21
C PHE A 71 -2.18 -4.74 9.54
N GLN A 72 -1.54 -4.50 8.40
CA GLN A 72 -0.75 -5.52 7.70
C GLN A 72 0.45 -6.01 8.51
N SER A 73 1.08 -5.15 9.33
CA SER A 73 2.20 -5.55 10.20
C SER A 73 1.81 -6.57 11.27
N VAL A 74 0.54 -6.58 11.67
CA VAL A 74 -0.06 -7.55 12.59
C VAL A 74 -0.86 -8.63 11.85
N GLN A 75 -0.61 -8.81 10.55
CA GLN A 75 -1.24 -9.81 9.69
C GLN A 75 -2.78 -9.69 9.61
N LEU A 76 -3.31 -8.48 9.78
CA LEU A 76 -4.72 -8.17 9.56
C LEU A 76 -4.91 -7.49 8.21
N SER A 77 -5.68 -8.12 7.32
CA SER A 77 -6.09 -7.53 6.05
C SER A 77 -7.50 -6.97 6.14
N ILE A 78 -7.65 -5.70 5.80
CA ILE A 78 -8.95 -5.01 5.78
C ILE A 78 -9.67 -5.23 4.44
N ASN A 79 -8.92 -5.58 3.39
CA ASN A 79 -9.43 -5.68 2.02
C ASN A 79 -9.95 -7.09 1.70
N ASN A 80 -9.50 -8.10 2.44
CA ASN A 80 -9.97 -9.48 2.29
C ASN A 80 -10.44 -10.01 3.65
N PRO A 81 -11.72 -9.78 4.03
CA PRO A 81 -12.23 -10.13 5.35
C PRO A 81 -12.46 -11.63 5.53
N ILE A 82 -12.05 -12.48 4.59
CA ILE A 82 -12.21 -13.94 4.72
C ILE A 82 -11.66 -14.43 6.07
N LEU A 83 -10.50 -13.92 6.51
CA LEU A 83 -9.94 -14.21 7.84
C LEU A 83 -10.78 -13.67 9.00
N LEU A 84 -11.47 -12.54 8.81
CA LEU A 84 -12.35 -11.95 9.81
C LEU A 84 -13.67 -12.72 9.92
N ASP A 85 -14.21 -13.22 8.81
CA ASP A 85 -15.39 -14.09 8.79
C ASP A 85 -15.06 -15.48 9.38
N TYR A 86 -13.84 -15.98 9.19
CA TYR A 86 -13.34 -17.16 9.91
C TYR A 86 -13.24 -16.93 11.43
N ALA A 87 -12.74 -15.77 11.86
CA ALA A 87 -12.62 -15.41 13.28
C ALA A 87 -13.96 -15.12 13.97
N ARG A 88 -15.03 -14.89 13.21
CA ARG A 88 -16.38 -14.59 13.72
C ARG A 88 -17.21 -15.86 13.98
N THR A 89 -16.60 -17.03 14.01
CA THR A 89 -17.31 -18.29 14.12
C THR A 89 -17.56 -18.70 15.58
N ASP A 90 -18.83 -18.71 15.93
CA ASP A 90 -19.33 -18.99 17.27
C ASP A 90 -19.18 -20.49 17.66
N HIS A 91 -18.64 -20.71 18.86
CA HIS A 91 -18.74 -21.80 19.86
C HIS A 91 -19.28 -23.24 19.57
N GLU A 92 -19.78 -23.63 18.39
CA GLU A 92 -20.52 -24.91 18.21
C GLU A 92 -19.87 -26.03 17.36
N GLY A 93 -18.60 -25.95 16.98
CA GLY A 93 -17.87 -27.14 16.48
C GLY A 93 -18.22 -27.62 15.04
N LYS A 94 -19.15 -26.98 14.32
CA LYS A 94 -19.57 -27.35 12.95
C LYS A 94 -18.61 -26.88 11.84
N HIS A 95 -17.35 -26.55 12.19
CA HIS A 95 -16.51 -25.61 11.43
C HIS A 95 -15.78 -26.18 10.19
N SER A 96 -15.33 -27.44 10.21
CA SER A 96 -14.53 -27.98 9.08
C SER A 96 -15.32 -28.00 7.75
N ARG A 97 -16.64 -28.26 7.82
CA ARG A 97 -17.50 -28.28 6.63
C ARG A 97 -17.68 -26.90 5.98
N PHE A 98 -17.80 -25.83 6.76
CA PHE A 98 -18.01 -24.48 6.21
C PHE A 98 -16.76 -23.92 5.54
N ILE A 99 -15.55 -24.21 6.05
CA ILE A 99 -14.29 -23.76 5.43
C ILE A 99 -14.10 -24.43 4.07
N ILE A 100 -14.33 -25.75 3.98
CA ILE A 100 -14.19 -26.50 2.73
C ILE A 100 -15.22 -26.03 1.68
N LEU A 101 -16.48 -25.84 2.08
CA LEU A 101 -17.55 -25.34 1.19
C LEU A 101 -17.29 -23.91 0.71
N LEU A 102 -16.75 -23.04 1.58
CA LEU A 102 -16.38 -21.67 1.21
C LEU A 102 -15.27 -21.68 0.17
N ILE A 103 -14.15 -22.37 0.46
CA ILE A 103 -12.99 -22.48 -0.46
C ILE A 103 -13.41 -23.12 -1.79
N PHE A 104 -14.30 -24.13 -1.77
CA PHE A 104 -14.81 -24.77 -2.99
C PHE A 104 -15.56 -23.79 -3.90
N ASN A 105 -16.28 -22.83 -3.33
CA ASN A 105 -17.02 -21.82 -4.10
C ASN A 105 -16.18 -20.58 -4.44
N MET A 106 -14.90 -20.54 -4.07
CA MET A 106 -14.00 -19.44 -4.39
C MET A 106 -13.36 -19.61 -5.76
N ARG A 107 -13.05 -18.49 -6.39
CA ARG A 107 -12.22 -18.51 -7.60
C ARG A 107 -10.77 -18.82 -7.25
N PRO A 108 -9.99 -19.48 -8.13
CA PRO A 108 -8.59 -19.82 -7.86
C PRO A 108 -7.72 -18.62 -7.43
N GLN A 109 -7.99 -17.44 -7.99
CA GLN A 109 -7.29 -16.20 -7.61
C GLN A 109 -7.55 -15.77 -6.15
N GLU A 110 -8.74 -16.04 -5.64
CA GLU A 110 -9.14 -15.67 -4.28
C GLU A 110 -8.54 -16.65 -3.26
N VAL A 111 -8.46 -17.94 -3.61
CA VAL A 111 -7.75 -18.96 -2.84
C VAL A 111 -6.26 -18.64 -2.77
N LEU A 112 -5.65 -18.27 -3.90
CA LEU A 112 -4.25 -17.84 -3.94
C LEU A 112 -4.03 -16.64 -3.01
N ALA A 113 -4.89 -15.62 -3.10
CA ALA A 113 -4.80 -14.44 -2.24
C ALA A 113 -4.96 -14.77 -0.75
N LEU A 114 -5.77 -15.79 -0.40
CA LEU A 114 -5.92 -16.27 0.98
C LEU A 114 -4.63 -16.96 1.48
N VAL A 115 -4.04 -17.83 0.66
CA VAL A 115 -2.80 -18.53 1.00
C VAL A 115 -1.62 -17.57 1.10
N GLU A 116 -1.50 -16.61 0.19
CA GLU A 116 -0.48 -15.55 0.23
C GLU A 116 -0.59 -14.65 1.46
N GLU A 117 -1.80 -14.47 1.97
CA GLU A 117 -2.05 -13.68 3.17
C GLU A 117 -1.71 -14.46 4.44
N ALA A 118 -2.10 -15.74 4.51
CA ALA A 118 -1.76 -16.64 5.61
C ALA A 118 -0.24 -16.91 5.71
N THR A 119 0.44 -16.96 4.57
CA THR A 119 1.90 -17.10 4.49
C THR A 119 2.63 -15.76 4.60
N GLY A 120 1.92 -14.63 4.58
CA GLY A 120 2.48 -13.28 4.66
C GLY A 120 3.25 -12.81 3.41
N THR A 121 3.24 -13.60 2.32
CA THR A 121 3.95 -13.30 1.07
C THR A 121 3.28 -12.22 0.23
N ARG A 122 2.00 -11.91 0.49
CA ARG A 122 1.23 -10.88 -0.21
C ARG A 122 1.91 -9.50 -0.23
N MET A 123 2.53 -9.11 0.89
CA MET A 123 3.26 -7.84 0.96
C MET A 123 4.54 -7.84 0.14
N PHE A 124 5.22 -8.98 0.05
CA PHE A 124 6.42 -9.13 -0.76
C PHE A 124 6.09 -9.00 -2.25
N GLU A 125 5.07 -9.71 -2.73
CA GLU A 125 4.66 -9.63 -4.14
C GLU A 125 4.15 -8.22 -4.51
N GLY A 126 3.37 -7.59 -3.63
CA GLY A 126 2.95 -6.19 -3.84
C GLY A 126 4.12 -5.20 -3.92
N ARG A 127 5.19 -5.39 -3.14
CA ARG A 127 6.40 -4.56 -3.22
C ARG A 127 7.20 -4.84 -4.49
N LYS A 128 7.31 -6.11 -4.89
CA LYS A 128 7.98 -6.55 -6.11
C LYS A 128 7.30 -5.98 -7.35
N ASP A 129 5.98 -5.99 -7.42
CA ASP A 129 5.23 -5.41 -8.54
C ASP A 129 5.41 -3.89 -8.62
N LYS A 130 5.39 -3.19 -7.48
CA LYS A 130 5.69 -1.75 -7.43
C LYS A 130 7.12 -1.46 -7.89
N ALA A 131 8.09 -2.25 -7.44
CA ALA A 131 9.48 -2.12 -7.86
C ALA A 131 9.64 -2.36 -9.36
N LYS A 132 9.03 -3.42 -9.91
CA LYS A 132 9.01 -3.71 -11.35
C LYS A 132 8.42 -2.54 -12.15
N LYS A 133 7.26 -2.04 -11.76
CA LYS A 133 6.63 -0.88 -12.42
C LYS A 133 7.52 0.36 -12.38
N ASN A 134 8.21 0.61 -11.26
CA ASN A 134 9.14 1.72 -11.15
C ASN A 134 10.39 1.51 -12.02
N MET A 135 10.90 0.28 -12.12
CA MET A 135 12.01 -0.06 -13.02
C MET A 135 11.61 0.18 -14.47
N SER A 136 10.45 -0.32 -14.92
CA SER A 136 9.98 -0.08 -16.29
C SER A 136 9.86 1.41 -16.63
N LYS A 137 9.38 2.23 -15.69
CA LYS A 137 9.33 3.69 -15.87
C LYS A 137 10.72 4.32 -15.97
N LYS A 138 11.67 3.85 -15.17
CA LYS A 138 13.07 4.31 -15.23
C LYS A 138 13.74 3.89 -16.53
N GLU A 139 13.47 2.68 -17.01
CA GLU A 139 13.98 2.17 -18.29
C GLU A 139 13.60 3.10 -19.45
N ILE A 140 12.33 3.49 -19.52
CA ILE A 140 11.83 4.42 -20.54
C ILE A 140 12.56 5.76 -20.46
N ARG A 141 12.74 6.31 -19.26
CA ARG A 141 13.48 7.57 -19.06
C ARG A 141 14.94 7.46 -19.47
N VAL A 142 15.59 6.33 -19.20
CA VAL A 142 16.97 6.09 -19.61
C VAL A 142 17.06 6.03 -21.13
N GLN A 143 16.14 5.34 -21.80
CA GLN A 143 16.08 5.28 -23.26
C GLN A 143 15.87 6.66 -23.89
N GLU A 144 14.97 7.48 -23.35
CA GLU A 144 14.77 8.87 -23.78
C GLU A 144 16.06 9.68 -23.69
N ILE A 145 16.80 9.57 -22.56
CA ILE A 145 18.05 10.30 -22.36
C ILE A 145 19.14 9.83 -23.35
N THR A 146 19.27 8.51 -23.56
CA THR A 146 20.25 7.97 -24.49
C THR A 146 19.98 8.41 -25.93
N SER A 147 18.72 8.41 -26.36
CA SER A 147 18.32 8.91 -27.69
C SER A 147 18.68 10.40 -27.85
N ILE A 148 18.36 11.26 -26.87
CA ILE A 148 18.77 12.69 -26.92
C ILE A 148 20.29 12.84 -26.97
N LEU A 149 21.04 12.01 -26.23
CA LEU A 149 22.49 12.06 -26.19
C LEU A 149 23.12 11.71 -27.55
N GLU A 150 22.60 10.69 -28.22
CA GLU A 150 23.07 10.24 -29.54
C GLU A 150 22.63 11.17 -30.67
N GLU A 151 21.37 11.62 -30.66
CA GLU A 151 20.78 12.41 -31.75
C GLU A 151 21.17 13.89 -31.72
N GLU A 152 21.31 14.48 -30.53
CA GLU A 152 21.58 15.92 -30.42
C GLU A 152 22.97 16.25 -29.91
N ILE A 153 23.42 15.60 -28.84
CA ILE A 153 24.61 16.03 -28.10
C ILE A 153 25.88 15.57 -28.82
N THR A 154 25.94 14.30 -29.22
CA THR A 154 27.09 13.70 -29.91
C THR A 154 27.43 14.42 -31.24
N PRO A 155 26.47 14.73 -32.13
CA PRO A 155 26.78 15.46 -33.35
C PRO A 155 27.16 16.92 -33.10
N LYS A 156 26.55 17.60 -32.11
CA LYS A 156 26.98 18.95 -31.72
C LYS A 156 28.43 18.94 -31.25
N LEU A 157 28.82 18.00 -30.39
CA LEU A 157 30.21 17.81 -29.93
C LEU A 157 31.19 17.56 -31.08
N ASN A 158 30.84 16.67 -32.02
CA ASN A 158 31.68 16.41 -33.19
C ASN A 158 31.80 17.64 -34.11
N ASN A 159 30.72 18.41 -34.27
CA ASN A 159 30.77 19.67 -35.03
C ASN A 159 31.68 20.71 -34.37
N PHE A 160 31.65 20.83 -33.05
CA PHE A 160 32.58 21.70 -32.32
C PHE A 160 34.03 21.24 -32.48
N ALA A 161 34.31 19.94 -32.32
CA ALA A 161 35.65 19.39 -32.51
C ALA A 161 36.19 19.63 -33.93
N ASN A 162 35.36 19.44 -34.96
CA ASN A 162 35.70 19.70 -36.35
C ASN A 162 35.92 21.19 -36.64
N HIS A 163 35.20 22.10 -35.97
CA HIS A 163 35.44 23.53 -36.13
C HIS A 163 36.76 23.97 -35.50
N THR A 164 37.11 23.45 -34.33
CA THR A 164 38.37 23.78 -33.64
C THR A 164 39.59 23.28 -34.42
N SER A 165 39.55 22.08 -34.99
CA SER A 165 40.64 21.57 -35.85
C SER A 165 40.79 22.40 -37.13
N ASN A 166 39.68 22.84 -37.74
CA ASN A 166 39.72 23.64 -38.96
C ASN A 166 40.17 25.09 -38.72
N THR A 167 39.93 25.65 -37.52
CA THR A 167 40.47 26.97 -37.14
C THR A 167 41.96 26.91 -36.83
N GLN A 168 42.46 25.83 -36.23
CA GLN A 168 43.90 25.64 -36.02
C GLN A 168 44.69 25.50 -37.33
N SER A 169 44.17 24.77 -38.32
CA SER A 169 44.80 24.68 -39.66
C SER A 169 44.80 26.00 -40.43
N ARG A 170 43.85 26.90 -40.17
CA ARG A 170 43.81 28.24 -40.77
C ARG A 170 44.74 29.27 -40.12
N ALA A 171 45.17 29.03 -38.88
CA ALA A 171 46.12 29.90 -38.17
C ALA A 171 47.60 29.56 -38.49
N LEU A 172 47.84 28.45 -39.19
CA LEU A 172 49.17 27.95 -39.55
C LEU A 172 49.55 28.19 -41.04
N ASN A 173 48.66 28.81 -41.83
CA ASN A 173 48.91 29.34 -43.17
C ASN A 173 48.83 30.86 -43.16
#